data_AF-A0A090G3G9-F1
#
_entry.id   AF-A0A090G3G9-F1
#
_cell.length_a   1.000
_cell.length_b   1.000
_cell.length_c   1.000
_cell.angle_alpha   90.00
_cell.angle_beta   90.00
_cell.angle_gamma   90.00
#
_symmetry.space_group_name_H-M   'P 1'
#
loop_
_entity.id
_entity.type
_entity.pdbx_description
1 polymer ?
#
loop_
_entity_poly.entity_id
_entity_poly.type
_entity_poly.pdbx_seq_one_letter_code
_entity_poly.pdbx_strand_id
1 'polypeptide(L)' 'MVDVNLGHGPAFNVARKLKERGIPFVFLTGYDQEAIPAEFDGIDRLEKPVELRQVVAGVARAMGLATLN' A
#
# COMPACT_ATOMS: atom_id res chain seq x y z
N MET A 1 4.58 2.98 3.66
CA MET A 1 3.40 3.19 2.80
C MET A 1 3.87 3.76 1.46
N VAL A 2 3.15 3.52 0.37
CA VAL A 2 3.46 4.06 -0.97
C VAL A 2 2.19 4.65 -1.59
N ASP A 3 2.24 5.91 -2.04
CA ASP A 3 1.17 6.49 -2.87
C ASP A 3 1.34 6.01 -4.32
N VAL A 4 0.26 5.50 -4.91
CA VAL A 4 0.28 5.02 -6.30
C VAL A 4 0.29 6.18 -7.28
N ASN A 5 -0.32 7.32 -6.93
CA ASN A 5 -0.38 8.48 -7.83
C ASN A 5 0.59 9.57 -7.35
N LEU A 6 1.63 9.83 -8.15
CA LEU A 6 2.61 10.89 -7.89
C LEU A 6 2.40 12.12 -8.81
N GLY A 7 1.21 12.28 -9.38
CA GLY A 7 0.83 13.43 -10.21
C GLY A 7 0.86 13.19 -11.73
N HIS A 8 1.28 12.00 -12.17
CA HIS A 8 1.39 11.64 -13.59
C HIS A 8 0.67 10.32 -13.94
N GLY A 9 -0.30 9.93 -13.10
CA GLY A 9 -0.98 8.63 -13.18
C GLY A 9 -0.34 7.57 -12.29
N PRO A 10 -0.82 6.31 -12.37
CA PRO A 10 -0.33 5.21 -11.55
C PRO A 10 1.16 4.91 -11.78
N ALA A 11 1.94 4.94 -10.71
CA ALA A 11 3.37 4.66 -10.71
C ALA A 11 3.72 3.56 -9.70
N PHE A 12 4.40 2.51 -10.17
CA PHE A 12 4.71 1.32 -9.38
C PHE A 12 6.22 1.04 -9.23
N ASN A 13 7.07 1.90 -9.79
CA ASN A 13 8.53 1.76 -9.72
C ASN A 13 9.06 1.68 -8.27
N VAL A 14 8.56 2.53 -7.37
CA VAL A 14 8.95 2.49 -5.94
C VAL A 14 8.48 1.20 -5.28
N ALA A 15 7.23 0.79 -5.52
CA ALA A 15 6.67 -0.44 -4.98
C ALA A 15 7.46 -1.69 -5.43
N ARG A 16 7.88 -1.75 -6.70
CA ARG A 16 8.77 -2.82 -7.19
C ARG A 16 10.09 -2.85 -6.42
N LYS A 17 10.72 -1.69 -6.21
CA LYS A 17 12.00 -1.62 -5.46
C LYS A 17 11.85 -2.00 -3.99
N LEU A 18 10.73 -1.70 -3.36
CA LEU A 18 10.45 -2.17 -2.00
C LEU A 18 10.24 -3.69 -1.97
N LYS A 19 9.45 -4.23 -2.90
CA LYS A 19 9.21 -5.67 -3.04
C LYS A 19 10.50 -6.45 -3.29
N GLU A 20 11.32 -6.01 -4.24
CA GLU A 20 12.64 -6.60 -4.54
C GLU A 20 13.57 -6.65 -3.31
N ARG A 21 13.45 -5.68 -2.41
CA ARG A 21 14.25 -5.57 -1.18
C ARG A 21 13.61 -6.27 0.02
N GLY A 22 12.44 -6.89 -0.13
CA GLY A 22 11.69 -7.49 0.98
C GLY A 22 11.23 -6.49 2.03
N ILE A 23 11.11 -5.21 1.67
CA ILE A 23 10.64 -4.17 2.59
C ILE A 23 9.11 -4.20 2.59
N PRO A 24 8.44 -4.46 3.74
CA PRO A 24 6.99 -4.46 3.80
C PRO A 24 6.42 -3.07 3.56
N PHE A 25 5.31 -3.00 2.83
CA PHE A 25 4.59 -1.75 2.58
C PHE A 25 3.10 -2.01 2.38
N VAL A 26 2.34 -0.93 2.39
CA VAL A 26 0.91 -0.86 2.10
C VAL A 26 0.71 0.26 1.07
N PHE A 27 -0.17 0.05 0.10
CA PHE A 27 -0.55 1.07 -0.85
C PHE A 27 -1.52 2.07 -0.24
N LEU A 28 -1.40 3.33 -0.63
CA LEU A 28 -2.38 4.38 -0.38
C LEU A 28 -2.81 4.95 -1.73
N THR A 29 -4.09 4.84 -2.08
CA THR A 29 -4.52 5.14 -3.44
C THR A 29 -6.01 5.46 -3.51
N GLY A 30 -6.43 6.29 -4.46
CA GLY A 30 -7.85 6.46 -4.80
C GLY A 30 -8.32 5.52 -5.92
N TYR A 31 -7.44 4.64 -6.41
CA TYR A 31 -7.76 3.67 -7.45
C TYR A 31 -8.28 2.36 -6.85
N ASP A 32 -9.17 1.71 -7.60
CA ASP A 32 -9.68 0.38 -7.33
C ASP A 32 -8.58 -0.68 -7.44
N GLN A 33 -8.86 -1.87 -6.89
CA GLN A 33 -7.94 -3.01 -6.94
C GLN A 33 -7.55 -3.39 -8.38
N GLU A 34 -8.46 -3.21 -9.34
CA GLU A 34 -8.25 -3.52 -10.76
C GLU A 34 -7.13 -2.66 -11.39
N ALA A 35 -6.83 -1.50 -10.81
CA ALA A 35 -5.73 -0.64 -11.25
C ALA A 35 -4.36 -1.07 -10.69
N ILE A 36 -4.34 -2.01 -9.74
CA ILE A 36 -3.12 -2.52 -9.13
C ILE A 36 -2.66 -3.75 -9.92
N PRO A 37 -1.43 -3.76 -10.46
CA PRO A 37 -0.92 -4.92 -11.18
C PRO A 37 -0.88 -6.19 -10.31
N ALA A 38 -1.19 -7.34 -10.91
CA ALA A 38 -1.20 -8.65 -10.24
C ALA A 38 0.14 -9.02 -9.57
N GLU A 39 1.25 -8.41 -9.98
CA GLU A 39 2.53 -8.58 -9.29
C GLU A 39 2.50 -8.07 -7.83
N PHE A 40 1.48 -7.32 -7.42
CA PHE A 40 1.30 -6.87 -6.05
C PHE A 40 0.12 -7.56 -5.32
N ASP A 41 -0.36 -8.69 -5.84
CA ASP A 41 -1.36 -9.48 -5.13
C ASP A 41 -0.88 -9.84 -3.71
N GLY A 42 -1.76 -9.67 -2.74
CA GLY A 42 -1.47 -9.87 -1.31
C GLY A 42 -0.82 -8.68 -0.60
N ILE A 43 -0.55 -7.56 -1.28
CA ILE A 43 -0.14 -6.32 -0.63
C ILE A 43 -1.38 -5.50 -0.26
N ASP A 44 -1.50 -5.14 1.02
CA ASP A 44 -2.60 -4.33 1.53
C ASP A 44 -2.74 -3.00 0.75
N ARG A 45 -3.99 -2.58 0.53
CA ARG A 45 -4.37 -1.31 -0.09
C ARG A 45 -5.28 -0.54 0.85
N LEU A 46 -4.95 0.73 1.08
CA LEU A 46 -5.81 1.70 1.74
C LEU A 46 -6.37 2.65 0.69
N GLU A 47 -7.70 2.70 0.60
CA GLU A 47 -8.41 3.58 -0.31
C GLU A 47 -8.53 4.99 0.28
N LYS A 48 -8.29 6.02 -0.53
CA LYS A 48 -8.55 7.41 -0.16
C LYS A 48 -10.05 7.69 -0.30
N PRO A 49 -10.71 8.41 0.64
CA PRO A 49 -10.14 9.00 1.86
C PRO A 49 -9.88 7.95 2.94
N VAL A 50 -8.76 8.12 3.66
CA VAL A 50 -8.32 7.21 4.72
C VAL A 50 -8.23 7.93 6.06
N GLU A 51 -8.66 7.26 7.12
CA GLU A 51 -8.56 7.72 8.49
C GLU A 51 -7.21 7.32 9.10
N LEU A 52 -6.67 8.13 10.03
CA LEU A 52 -5.36 7.85 10.65
C LEU A 52 -5.31 6.46 11.31
N ARG A 53 -6.41 6.00 11.92
CA ARG A 53 -6.50 4.66 12.50
C ARG A 53 -6.30 3.55 11.46
N GLN A 54 -6.82 3.73 10.25
CA GLN A 54 -6.69 2.77 9.16
C GLN A 54 -5.26 2.75 8.62
N VAL A 55 -4.61 3.92 8.57
CA VAL A 55 -3.18 4.05 8.25
C VAL A 55 -2.32 3.28 9.24
N VAL A 56 -2.49 3.55 10.53
CA VAL A 56 -1.72 2.89 11.60
C VAL A 56 -1.94 1.37 11.55
N ALA A 57 -3.19 0.94 11.42
CA ALA A 57 -3.52 -0.48 11.33
C ALA A 57 -2.92 -1.16 10.10
N GLY A 58 -2.96 -0.51 8.93
CA GLY A 58 -2.38 -1.04 7.70
C GLY A 58 -0.86 -1.17 7.75
N VAL A 59 -0.17 -0.17 8.32
CA VAL A 59 1.28 -0.24 8.51
C VAL A 59 1.66 -1.32 9.52
N ALA A 60 0.93 -1.42 10.65
CA ALA A 60 1.16 -2.46 11.65
C ALA A 60 1.00 -3.87 11.04
N ARG A 61 -0.06 -4.12 10.27
CA ARG A 61 -0.26 -5.39 9.55
C ARG A 61 0.86 -5.70 8.57
N ALA A 62 1.27 -4.72 7.76
CA ALA A 62 2.38 -4.90 6.82
C ALA A 62 3.69 -5.29 7.54
N MET A 63 3.91 -4.77 8.75
CA MET A 63 5.06 -5.09 9.58
C MET A 63 4.92 -6.42 10.36
N GLY A 64 3.79 -7.13 10.24
CA GLY A 64 3.51 -8.35 11.00
C GLY A 64 3.22 -8.10 12.49
N LEU A 65 2.87 -6.86 12.85
CA LEU A 65 2.52 -6.50 14.22
C LEU A 65 1.04 -6.80 14.47
N ALA A 66 0.71 -7.32 15.65
CA ALA A 66 -0.67 -7.42 16.09
C ALA A 66 -1.28 -6.02 16.17
N THR A 67 -2.34 -5.76 15.40
CA THR A 67 -3.10 -4.52 15.53
C THR A 67 -3.86 -4.54 16.85
N LEU A 68 -3.62 -3.53 17.69
CA LEU A 68 -4.37 -3.32 18.93
C LEU A 68 -5.85 -3.10 18.56
N ASN A 69 -6.73 -3.92 19.13
CA ASN A 69 -8.19 -3.84 19.00
C ASN A 69 -8.73 -2.60 19.73
#